data_AF-A0A946VR81-F1
#
_entry.id   AF-A0A946VR81-F1
#
_cell.length_a   1.000
_cell.length_b   1.000
_cell.length_c   1.000
_cell.angle_alpha   90.00
_cell.angle_beta   90.00
_cell.angle_gamma   90.00
#
_symmetry.space_group_name_H-M   'P 1'
#
loop_
_entity.id
_entity.type
_entity.pdbx_description
1 polymer ?
#
loop_
_entity_poly.entity_id
_entity_poly.type
_entity_poly.pdbx_seq_one_letter_code
_entity_poly.pdbx_strand_id
1 'polypeptide(L)'
;VSSYKDQLRQAEQRLKEFNASNLDGSESRVMGSIENLRKTIADLELDLGQANERVASLSAQVDQEDRYLTRKARADEYRDRIADAVTQLDELKLSYTDMHPDVIALADHIQALRNAAASSSASASGSNSGIGGVENPVYDELRGALASAKVEKNTITKRLRSLRSRLVEERQRAKRISERDAELAELTRDYSVTKGLYEDLLERKEQARLSMTLDIEGQGVSFKIQEPAKYPQFASGLRYVHFVILGIVAAVVVPIGLIVVFIFLDPRIRFSNVIEGEFDVSLLGEIPHLVSSPIQRMRKMDVRLFILMFVACSAVYCSAAFMYLLWG
;
A
#
# COMPACT_ATOMS: atom_id res chain seq x y z
N VAL A 1 4.56 -31.94 11.79
CA VAL A 1 5.29 -32.15 10.51
C VAL A 1 4.38 -32.67 9.40
N SER A 2 3.61 -33.76 9.56
CA SER A 2 2.72 -34.26 8.50
C SER A 2 1.64 -33.26 8.07
N SER A 3 0.98 -32.60 9.02
CA SER A 3 -0.03 -31.57 8.74
C SER A 3 0.52 -30.43 7.87
N TYR A 4 1.69 -29.88 8.21
CA TYR A 4 2.35 -28.83 7.43
C TYR A 4 2.86 -29.31 6.08
N LYS A 5 3.27 -30.59 5.97
CA LYS A 5 3.59 -31.20 4.67
C LYS A 5 2.37 -31.22 3.74
N ASP A 6 1.20 -31.55 4.27
CA ASP A 6 -0.03 -31.57 3.49
C ASP A 6 -0.50 -30.16 3.13
N GLN A 7 -0.36 -29.18 4.03
CA GLN A 7 -0.59 -27.76 3.72
C GLN A 7 0.36 -27.25 2.64
N LEU A 8 1.64 -27.60 2.69
CA LEU A 8 2.63 -27.23 1.67
C LEU A 8 2.23 -27.79 0.30
N ARG A 9 1.84 -29.07 0.24
CA ARG A 9 1.33 -29.69 -1.00
C ARG A 9 0.09 -29.00 -1.54
N GLN A 10 -0.83 -28.60 -0.67
CA GLN A 10 -2.02 -27.83 -1.09
C GLN A 10 -1.63 -26.46 -1.64
N ALA A 11 -0.68 -25.75 -1.01
CA ALA A 11 -0.19 -24.47 -1.51
C ALA A 11 0.51 -24.61 -2.87
N GLU A 12 1.33 -25.64 -3.06
CA GLU A 12 1.95 -25.98 -4.35
C GLU A 12 0.92 -26.26 -5.43
N GLN A 13 -0.12 -27.03 -5.08
CA GLN A 13 -1.20 -27.35 -6.01
C GLN A 13 -1.97 -26.09 -6.42
N ARG A 14 -2.30 -25.20 -5.48
CA ARG A 14 -2.95 -23.90 -5.78
C ARG A 14 -2.09 -23.02 -6.70
N LEU A 15 -0.78 -22.91 -6.42
CA LEU A 15 0.15 -22.18 -7.28
C LEU A 15 0.21 -22.77 -8.69
N LYS A 16 0.21 -24.10 -8.80
CA LYS A 16 0.21 -24.79 -10.08
C LYS A 16 -1.08 -24.54 -10.87
N GLU A 17 -2.23 -24.63 -10.21
CA GLU A 17 -3.54 -24.36 -10.81
C GLU A 17 -3.68 -22.89 -11.24
N PHE A 18 -3.18 -21.97 -10.42
CA PHE A 18 -3.12 -20.55 -10.74
C PHE A 18 -2.26 -20.30 -11.99
N ASN A 19 -1.04 -20.84 -12.03
CA ASN A 19 -0.14 -20.70 -13.18
C ASN A 19 -0.71 -21.36 -14.46
N ALA A 20 -1.40 -22.49 -14.33
CA ALA A 20 -2.04 -23.16 -15.47
C ALA A 20 -3.24 -22.38 -16.02
N SER A 21 -3.99 -21.69 -15.15
CA SER A 21 -5.16 -20.90 -15.55
C SER A 21 -4.81 -19.46 -15.97
N ASN A 22 -3.61 -18.96 -15.66
CA ASN A 22 -3.16 -17.62 -16.02
C ASN A 22 -2.49 -17.60 -17.40
N LEU A 23 -3.30 -17.41 -18.44
CA LEU A 23 -2.83 -17.31 -19.84
C LEU A 23 -2.67 -15.86 -20.31
N ASP A 24 -3.00 -14.87 -19.45
CA ASP A 24 -3.08 -13.46 -19.85
C ASP A 24 -1.69 -12.83 -20.09
N GLY A 25 -0.58 -13.51 -19.82
CA GLY A 25 0.78 -13.03 -20.09
C GLY A 25 1.29 -12.06 -19.02
N SER A 26 2.34 -11.30 -19.33
CA SER A 26 2.97 -10.37 -18.38
C SER A 26 2.49 -8.93 -18.52
N GLU A 27 2.45 -8.20 -17.41
CA GLU A 27 2.05 -6.79 -17.35
C GLU A 27 2.86 -5.90 -18.31
N SER A 28 4.20 -6.05 -18.30
CA SER A 28 5.11 -5.26 -19.16
C SER A 28 4.77 -5.40 -20.65
N ARG A 29 4.42 -6.60 -21.12
CA ARG A 29 4.05 -6.83 -22.53
C ARG A 29 2.73 -6.14 -22.87
N VAL A 30 1.74 -6.20 -21.98
CA VAL A 30 0.44 -5.54 -22.19
C VAL A 30 0.59 -4.03 -22.16
N MET A 31 1.37 -3.49 -21.23
CA MET A 31 1.61 -2.05 -21.15
C MET A 31 2.31 -1.53 -22.41
N GLY A 32 3.32 -2.25 -22.92
CA GLY A 32 3.95 -1.93 -24.21
C GLY A 32 2.97 -1.96 -25.39
N SER A 33 2.05 -2.93 -25.42
CA SER A 33 0.99 -3.01 -26.43
C SER A 33 0.04 -1.80 -26.36
N ILE A 34 -0.37 -1.40 -25.14
CA ILE A 34 -1.21 -0.23 -24.89
C ILE A 34 -0.53 1.05 -25.37
N GLU A 35 0.75 1.24 -25.07
CA GLU A 35 1.52 2.41 -25.52
C GLU A 35 1.64 2.46 -27.04
N ASN A 36 1.93 1.34 -27.69
CA ASN A 36 1.98 1.26 -29.14
C ASN A 36 0.62 1.57 -29.77
N LEU A 37 -0.47 1.01 -29.25
CA LEU A 37 -1.83 1.30 -29.71
C LEU A 37 -2.17 2.79 -29.53
N ARG A 38 -1.79 3.42 -28.42
CA ARG A 38 -1.99 4.86 -28.20
C ARG A 38 -1.24 5.70 -29.21
N LYS A 39 0.03 5.38 -29.50
CA LYS A 39 0.81 6.06 -30.53
C LYS A 39 0.15 5.94 -31.91
N THR A 40 -0.19 4.71 -32.33
CA THR A 40 -0.87 4.48 -33.61
C THR A 40 -2.24 5.17 -33.71
N ILE A 41 -2.99 5.23 -32.60
CA ILE A 41 -4.26 5.98 -32.57
C ILE A 41 -4.01 7.48 -32.74
N ALA A 42 -3.02 8.04 -32.04
CA ALA A 42 -2.68 9.46 -32.17
C ALA A 42 -2.23 9.81 -33.60
N ASP A 43 -1.42 8.96 -34.22
CA ASP A 43 -1.00 9.14 -35.63
C ASP A 43 -2.22 9.11 -36.57
N LEU A 44 -3.12 8.12 -36.42
CA LEU A 44 -4.33 8.05 -37.24
C LEU A 44 -5.34 9.18 -36.97
N GLU A 45 -5.33 9.79 -35.79
CA GLU A 45 -6.13 10.98 -35.49
C GLU A 45 -5.63 12.19 -36.28
N LEU A 46 -4.31 12.34 -36.41
CA LEU A 46 -3.70 13.36 -37.26
C LEU A 46 -4.03 13.11 -38.74
N ASP A 47 -3.89 11.87 -39.21
CA ASP A 47 -4.25 11.49 -40.59
C ASP A 47 -5.74 11.74 -40.88
N LEU A 48 -6.61 11.45 -39.90
CA LEU A 48 -8.04 11.73 -40.01
C LEU A 48 -8.32 13.24 -40.12
N GLY A 49 -7.57 14.06 -39.37
CA GLY A 49 -7.58 15.51 -39.50
C GLY A 49 -7.22 15.95 -40.92
N GLN A 50 -6.10 15.47 -41.46
CA GLN A 50 -5.67 15.79 -42.82
C GLN A 50 -6.68 15.33 -43.89
N ALA A 51 -7.24 14.13 -43.74
CA ALA A 51 -8.26 13.61 -44.65
C ALA A 51 -9.56 14.44 -44.58
N ASN A 52 -9.93 14.97 -43.41
CA ASN A 52 -11.06 15.87 -43.27
C ASN A 52 -10.83 17.19 -44.04
N GLU A 53 -9.66 17.80 -43.88
CA GLU A 53 -9.32 19.03 -44.60
C GLU A 53 -9.29 18.83 -46.11
N ARG A 54 -8.75 17.68 -46.57
CA ARG A 54 -8.77 17.31 -48.00
C ARG A 54 -10.17 17.13 -48.54
N VAL A 55 -11.07 16.51 -47.77
CA VAL A 55 -12.48 16.39 -48.17
C VAL A 55 -13.15 17.76 -48.21
N ALA A 56 -12.87 18.63 -47.25
CA ALA A 56 -13.43 19.98 -47.18
C ALA A 56 -12.97 20.86 -48.36
N SER A 57 -11.68 20.82 -48.70
CA SER A 57 -11.13 21.58 -49.84
C SER A 57 -11.68 21.07 -51.18
N LEU A 58 -11.72 19.75 -51.39
CA LEU A 58 -12.31 19.16 -52.60
C LEU A 58 -13.81 19.43 -52.70
N SER A 59 -14.56 19.41 -51.58
CA SER A 59 -15.98 19.80 -51.62
C SER A 59 -16.16 21.25 -52.00
N ALA A 60 -15.34 22.16 -51.47
CA ALA A 60 -15.41 23.57 -51.85
C ALA A 60 -15.07 23.79 -53.33
N GLN A 61 -14.09 23.06 -53.88
CA GLN A 61 -13.76 23.11 -55.31
C GLN A 61 -14.90 22.58 -56.19
N VAL A 62 -15.53 21.47 -55.80
CA VAL A 62 -16.70 20.93 -56.51
C VAL A 62 -17.90 21.89 -56.47
N ASP A 63 -18.10 22.58 -55.35
CA ASP A 63 -19.20 23.56 -55.19
C ASP A 63 -18.94 24.85 -55.99
N GLN A 64 -17.68 25.19 -56.25
CA GLN A 64 -17.28 26.37 -57.03
C GLN A 64 -17.30 26.10 -58.54
N GLU A 65 -17.14 24.86 -58.98
CA GLU A 65 -17.20 24.46 -60.39
C GLU A 65 -18.63 24.15 -60.83
N ASP A 66 -19.06 24.76 -61.94
CA ASP A 66 -20.37 24.48 -62.52
C ASP A 66 -20.39 23.07 -63.14
N ARG A 67 -21.42 22.30 -62.81
CA ARG A 67 -21.65 20.94 -63.34
C ARG A 67 -21.79 20.92 -64.87
N TYR A 68 -22.28 22.01 -65.45
CA TYR A 68 -22.48 22.14 -66.89
C TYR A 68 -21.68 23.34 -67.38
N LEU A 69 -20.93 23.17 -68.47
CA LEU A 69 -20.32 24.30 -69.14
C LEU A 69 -21.42 25.27 -69.56
N THR A 70 -21.35 26.50 -69.04
CA THR A 70 -22.33 27.53 -69.39
C THR A 70 -22.33 27.70 -70.91
N ARG A 71 -23.51 27.87 -71.54
CA ARG A 71 -23.65 28.06 -73.00
C ARG A 71 -22.71 29.14 -73.56
N LYS A 72 -22.34 30.13 -72.74
CA LYS A 72 -21.32 31.15 -73.02
C LYS A 72 -19.90 30.57 -73.16
N ALA A 73 -19.46 29.72 -72.23
CA ALA A 73 -18.18 29.03 -72.31
C ALA A 73 -18.09 28.11 -73.55
N ARG A 74 -19.21 27.49 -73.95
CA ARG A 74 -19.30 26.72 -75.21
C ARG A 74 -19.15 27.61 -76.45
N ALA A 75 -19.78 28.78 -76.45
CA ALA A 75 -19.63 29.75 -77.53
C ALA A 75 -18.21 30.32 -77.61
N ASP A 76 -17.56 30.54 -76.48
CA ASP A 76 -16.17 30.99 -76.39
C ASP A 76 -15.19 29.87 -76.83
N GLU A 77 -15.41 28.61 -76.47
CA GLU A 77 -14.63 27.46 -76.98
C GLU A 77 -14.72 27.31 -78.51
N TYR A 78 -15.92 27.48 -79.09
CA TYR A 78 -16.06 27.48 -80.55
C TYR A 78 -15.34 28.67 -81.19
N ARG A 79 -15.30 29.84 -80.54
CA ARG A 79 -14.55 31.01 -81.03
C ARG A 79 -13.04 30.75 -81.03
N ASP A 80 -12.52 30.14 -79.98
CA ASP A 80 -11.09 29.81 -79.88
C ASP A 80 -10.69 28.78 -80.95
N ARG A 81 -11.49 27.72 -81.15
CA ARG A 81 -11.25 26.75 -82.23
C ARG A 81 -11.34 27.36 -83.63
N ILE A 82 -12.25 28.32 -83.83
CA ILE A 82 -12.33 29.07 -85.10
C ILE A 82 -11.09 29.94 -85.28
N ALA A 83 -10.60 30.58 -84.22
CA ALA A 83 -9.38 31.39 -84.27
C ALA A 83 -8.16 30.53 -84.64
N ASP A 84 -7.99 29.37 -84.01
CA ASP A 84 -6.92 28.42 -84.32
C ASP A 84 -7.01 27.87 -85.75
N ALA A 85 -8.21 27.55 -86.23
CA ALA A 85 -8.39 27.08 -87.60
C ALA A 85 -8.13 28.21 -88.63
N VAL A 86 -8.44 29.46 -88.30
CA VAL A 86 -8.13 30.63 -89.14
C VAL A 86 -6.63 30.90 -89.20
N THR A 87 -5.90 30.80 -88.08
CA THR A 87 -4.43 30.97 -88.10
C THR A 87 -3.74 29.87 -88.92
N GLN A 88 -4.21 28.62 -88.80
CA GLN A 88 -3.74 27.52 -89.65
C GLN A 88 -4.02 27.77 -91.14
N LEU A 89 -5.17 28.37 -91.46
CA LEU A 89 -5.53 28.72 -92.82
C LEU A 89 -4.64 29.83 -93.37
N ASP A 90 -4.34 30.85 -92.56
CA ASP A 90 -3.46 31.94 -92.94
C ASP A 90 -2.02 31.44 -93.18
N GLU A 91 -1.53 30.49 -92.38
CA GLU A 91 -0.24 29.83 -92.59
C GLU A 91 -0.23 29.02 -93.91
N LEU A 92 -1.28 28.25 -94.17
CA LEU A 92 -1.39 27.45 -95.40
C LEU A 92 -1.41 28.34 -96.65
N LYS A 93 -2.07 29.51 -96.57
CA LYS A 93 -2.14 30.50 -97.66
C LYS A 93 -0.82 31.19 -97.98
N LEU A 94 0.18 31.13 -97.10
CA LEU A 94 1.52 31.62 -97.41
C LEU A 94 2.26 30.71 -98.42
N SER A 95 1.89 29.44 -98.48
CA SER A 95 2.58 28.42 -99.28
C SER A 95 1.74 27.86 -100.44
N TYR A 96 0.41 27.90 -100.31
CA TYR A 96 -0.53 27.31 -101.25
C TYR A 96 -1.52 28.35 -101.80
N THR A 97 -1.95 28.16 -103.05
CA THR A 97 -2.98 28.99 -103.68
C THR A 97 -4.38 28.58 -103.20
N ASP A 98 -5.36 29.49 -103.35
CA ASP A 98 -6.75 29.29 -102.88
C ASP A 98 -7.45 28.04 -103.47
N MET A 99 -6.91 27.44 -104.54
CA MET A 99 -7.46 26.24 -105.20
C MET A 99 -6.90 24.92 -104.65
N HIS A 100 -6.02 24.95 -103.64
CA HIS A 100 -5.45 23.74 -103.06
C HIS A 100 -6.50 22.96 -102.23
N PRO A 101 -6.58 21.62 -102.35
CA PRO A 101 -7.58 20.81 -101.65
C PRO A 101 -7.56 21.02 -100.12
N ASP A 102 -6.38 21.22 -99.52
CA ASP A 102 -6.26 21.42 -98.07
C ASP A 102 -6.79 22.79 -97.61
N VAL A 103 -6.66 23.84 -98.43
CA VAL A 103 -7.22 25.17 -98.13
C VAL A 103 -8.74 25.12 -98.19
N ILE A 104 -9.30 24.40 -99.16
CA ILE A 104 -10.75 24.19 -99.31
C ILE A 104 -11.29 23.39 -98.13
N ALA A 105 -10.64 22.27 -97.77
CA ALA A 105 -11.04 21.44 -96.65
C ALA A 105 -11.03 22.22 -95.31
N LEU A 106 -10.02 23.06 -95.08
CA LEU A 106 -9.93 23.88 -93.88
C LEU A 106 -10.94 25.05 -93.87
N ALA A 107 -11.20 25.66 -95.04
CA ALA A 107 -12.24 26.67 -95.18
C ALA A 107 -13.65 26.10 -94.90
N ASP A 108 -13.95 24.91 -95.44
CA ASP A 108 -15.17 24.17 -95.16
C ASP A 108 -15.26 23.80 -93.68
N HIS A 109 -14.14 23.43 -93.06
CA HIS A 109 -14.06 23.15 -91.62
C HIS A 109 -14.40 24.40 -90.77
N ILE A 110 -13.82 25.57 -91.11
CA ILE A 110 -14.14 26.84 -90.45
C ILE A 110 -15.63 27.18 -90.63
N GLN A 111 -16.18 26.97 -91.82
CA GLN A 111 -17.60 27.21 -92.08
C GLN A 111 -18.49 26.27 -91.26
N ALA A 112 -18.14 25.00 -91.14
CA ALA A 112 -18.83 24.04 -90.28
C ALA A 112 -18.76 24.45 -88.80
N LEU A 113 -17.59 24.89 -88.31
CA LEU A 113 -17.42 25.41 -86.94
C LEU A 113 -18.25 26.68 -86.70
N ARG A 114 -18.29 27.62 -87.65
CA ARG A 114 -19.12 28.83 -87.57
C ARG A 114 -20.61 28.50 -87.52
N ASN A 115 -21.06 27.55 -88.32
CA ASN A 115 -22.46 27.08 -88.32
C ASN A 115 -22.81 26.37 -87.00
N ALA A 116 -21.89 25.60 -86.43
CA ALA A 116 -22.05 24.97 -85.11
C ALA A 116 -22.11 26.01 -83.98
N ALA A 117 -21.27 27.06 -84.03
CA ALA A 117 -21.31 28.17 -83.08
C ALA A 117 -22.61 28.99 -83.17
N ALA A 118 -23.11 29.21 -84.39
CA ALA A 118 -24.36 29.93 -84.65
C ALA A 118 -25.59 29.13 -84.20
N SER A 119 -25.64 27.82 -84.44
CA SER A 119 -26.74 26.95 -83.99
C SER A 119 -26.76 26.77 -82.47
N SER A 120 -25.58 26.72 -81.85
CA SER A 120 -25.39 26.79 -80.39
C SER A 120 -25.94 28.09 -79.78
N SER A 121 -25.75 29.22 -80.47
CA SER A 121 -26.23 30.54 -80.02
C SER A 121 -27.71 30.78 -80.33
N ALA A 122 -28.24 30.30 -81.47
CA ALA A 122 -29.63 30.49 -81.88
C ALA A 122 -30.63 29.70 -81.03
N SER A 123 -30.23 28.54 -80.51
CA SER A 123 -31.01 27.77 -79.53
C SER A 123 -31.13 28.47 -78.16
N ALA A 124 -30.56 29.68 -77.99
CA ALA A 124 -30.67 30.48 -76.77
C ALA A 124 -31.99 31.26 -76.64
N SER A 125 -32.72 31.50 -77.73
CA SER A 125 -33.88 32.41 -77.70
C SER A 125 -35.24 31.74 -77.43
N GLY A 126 -35.29 30.42 -77.25
CA GLY A 126 -36.58 29.74 -77.13
C GLY A 126 -36.48 28.30 -76.69
N SER A 127 -36.05 28.04 -75.45
CA SER A 127 -36.61 26.97 -74.62
C SER A 127 -35.89 26.93 -73.28
N ASN A 128 -36.67 26.95 -72.20
CA ASN A 128 -36.24 26.68 -70.84
C ASN A 128 -36.12 25.15 -70.56
N SER A 129 -35.86 24.35 -71.60
CA SER A 129 -35.53 22.93 -71.46
C SER A 129 -34.13 22.80 -70.86
N GLY A 130 -34.08 22.74 -69.53
CA GLY A 130 -32.98 22.10 -68.84
C GLY A 130 -32.79 20.68 -69.38
N ILE A 131 -31.58 20.15 -69.22
CA ILE A 131 -31.13 18.82 -69.68
C ILE A 131 -30.57 18.87 -71.13
N GLY A 132 -29.34 19.36 -71.24
CA GLY A 132 -28.57 19.31 -72.49
C GLY A 132 -27.20 20.01 -72.43
N GLY A 133 -26.70 20.31 -71.23
CA GLY A 133 -25.33 20.78 -71.06
C GLY A 133 -24.36 19.62 -71.18
N VAL A 134 -23.27 19.81 -71.93
CA VAL A 134 -22.12 18.89 -71.89
C VAL A 134 -21.58 18.94 -70.46
N GLU A 135 -21.46 17.78 -69.81
CA GLU A 135 -20.89 17.67 -68.46
C GLU A 135 -19.45 18.18 -68.48
N ASN A 136 -19.10 19.02 -67.49
CA ASN A 136 -17.77 19.58 -67.36
C ASN A 136 -16.79 18.46 -66.94
N PRO A 137 -15.78 18.09 -67.77
CA PRO A 137 -14.87 17.00 -67.42
C PRO A 137 -14.09 17.27 -66.13
N VAL A 138 -13.80 18.54 -65.82
CA VAL A 138 -13.13 18.95 -64.57
C VAL A 138 -14.01 18.66 -63.36
N TYR A 139 -15.33 18.87 -63.49
CA TYR A 139 -16.27 18.58 -62.42
C TYR A 139 -16.33 17.08 -62.09
N ASP A 140 -16.33 16.22 -63.12
CA ASP A 140 -16.34 14.77 -62.93
C ASP A 140 -15.03 14.25 -62.32
N GLU A 141 -13.88 14.81 -62.72
CA GLU A 141 -12.58 14.52 -62.09
C GLU A 141 -12.57 14.92 -60.61
N LEU A 142 -13.01 16.14 -60.28
CA LEU A 142 -13.10 16.62 -58.90
C LEU A 142 -14.06 15.78 -58.06
N ARG A 143 -15.20 15.36 -58.62
CA ARG A 143 -16.15 14.46 -57.95
C ARG A 143 -15.54 13.08 -57.70
N GLY A 144 -14.77 12.56 -58.65
CA GLY A 144 -14.00 11.32 -58.49
C GLY A 144 -12.96 11.43 -57.37
N ALA A 145 -12.19 12.53 -57.34
CA ALA A 145 -11.21 12.82 -56.29
C ALA A 145 -11.85 13.00 -54.91
N LEU A 146 -13.01 13.65 -54.85
CA LEU A 146 -13.79 13.81 -53.63
C LEU A 146 -14.28 12.44 -53.13
N ALA A 147 -14.80 11.59 -54.03
CA ALA A 147 -15.25 10.25 -53.67
C ALA A 147 -14.11 9.39 -53.10
N SER A 148 -12.92 9.42 -53.72
CA SER A 148 -11.75 8.70 -53.22
C SER A 148 -11.29 9.23 -51.85
N ALA A 149 -11.24 10.55 -51.66
CA ALA A 149 -10.91 11.17 -50.38
C ALA A 149 -11.93 10.81 -49.27
N LYS A 150 -13.23 10.74 -49.59
CA LYS A 150 -14.26 10.27 -48.64
C LYS A 150 -14.07 8.80 -48.27
N VAL A 151 -13.70 7.94 -49.22
CA VAL A 151 -13.41 6.52 -48.95
C VAL A 151 -12.17 6.39 -48.05
N GLU A 152 -11.14 7.17 -48.29
CA GLU A 152 -9.93 7.23 -47.46
C GLU A 152 -10.26 7.64 -46.02
N LYS A 153 -10.95 8.78 -45.83
CA LYS A 153 -11.45 9.23 -44.52
C LYS A 153 -12.25 8.14 -43.81
N ASN A 154 -13.18 7.49 -44.50
CA ASN A 154 -14.00 6.42 -43.92
C ASN A 154 -13.16 5.21 -43.52
N THR A 155 -12.13 4.88 -44.29
CA THR A 155 -11.20 3.78 -43.99
C THR A 155 -10.39 4.09 -42.73
N ILE A 156 -9.83 5.29 -42.62
CA ILE A 156 -9.12 5.76 -41.41
C ILE A 156 -10.05 5.73 -40.21
N THR A 157 -11.26 6.26 -40.35
CA THR A 157 -12.28 6.28 -39.26
C THR A 157 -12.61 4.87 -38.76
N LYS A 158 -12.79 3.90 -39.67
CA LYS A 158 -13.05 2.50 -39.31
C LYS A 158 -11.85 1.86 -38.61
N ARG A 159 -10.63 2.10 -39.11
CA ARG A 159 -9.39 1.62 -38.47
C ARG A 159 -9.26 2.17 -37.05
N LEU A 160 -9.47 3.47 -36.88
CA LEU A 160 -9.41 4.15 -35.59
C LEU A 160 -10.46 3.60 -34.60
N ARG A 161 -11.70 3.33 -35.05
CA ARG A 161 -12.71 2.66 -34.21
C ARG A 161 -12.25 1.26 -33.77
N SER A 162 -11.70 0.47 -34.69
CA SER A 162 -11.18 -0.87 -34.39
C SER A 162 -10.04 -0.82 -33.37
N LEU A 163 -9.06 0.06 -33.56
CA LEU A 163 -7.94 0.21 -32.63
C LEU A 163 -8.38 0.73 -31.26
N ARG A 164 -9.36 1.64 -31.20
CA ARG A 164 -9.94 2.08 -29.91
C ARG A 164 -10.63 0.92 -29.18
N SER A 165 -11.35 0.03 -29.88
CA SER A 165 -11.91 -1.20 -29.28
C SER A 165 -10.80 -2.08 -28.70
N ARG A 166 -9.76 -2.35 -29.50
CA ARG A 166 -8.60 -3.14 -29.06
C ARG A 166 -7.89 -2.52 -27.86
N LEU A 167 -7.79 -1.18 -27.81
CA LEU A 167 -7.22 -0.47 -26.66
C LEU A 167 -8.05 -0.66 -25.39
N VAL A 168 -9.38 -0.71 -25.51
CA VAL A 168 -10.27 -1.00 -24.37
C VAL A 168 -10.09 -2.46 -23.92
N GLU A 169 -10.03 -3.41 -24.86
CA GLU A 169 -9.79 -4.83 -24.58
C GLU A 169 -8.44 -5.05 -23.89
N GLU A 170 -7.36 -4.44 -24.37
CA GLU A 170 -6.03 -4.53 -23.76
C GLU A 170 -5.99 -3.86 -22.38
N ARG A 171 -6.72 -2.75 -22.17
CA ARG A 171 -6.87 -2.15 -20.83
C ARG A 171 -7.59 -3.06 -19.86
N GLN A 172 -8.66 -3.73 -20.31
CA GLN A 172 -9.35 -4.73 -19.49
C GLN A 172 -8.45 -5.91 -19.18
N ARG A 173 -7.64 -6.35 -20.14
CA ARG A 173 -6.64 -7.38 -19.94
C ARG A 173 -5.56 -6.95 -18.95
N ALA A 174 -5.05 -5.73 -19.04
CA ALA A 174 -4.10 -5.18 -18.05
C ALA A 174 -4.68 -5.20 -16.64
N LYS A 175 -5.96 -4.82 -16.48
CA LYS A 175 -6.65 -4.87 -15.20
C LYS A 175 -6.73 -6.31 -14.65
N ARG A 176 -7.11 -7.28 -15.48
CA ARG A 176 -7.13 -8.69 -15.08
C ARG A 176 -5.75 -9.20 -14.68
N ILE A 177 -4.70 -8.84 -15.44
CA ILE A 177 -3.32 -9.22 -15.09
C ILE A 177 -2.95 -8.66 -13.72
N SER A 178 -3.23 -7.38 -13.46
CA SER A 178 -2.94 -6.77 -12.16
C SER A 178 -3.68 -7.44 -11.00
N GLU A 179 -4.95 -7.79 -11.18
CA GLU A 179 -5.73 -8.55 -10.18
C GLU A 179 -5.12 -9.95 -9.94
N ARG A 180 -4.68 -10.62 -11.01
CA ARG A 180 -4.02 -11.93 -10.94
C ARG A 180 -2.62 -11.86 -10.33
N ASP A 181 -1.85 -10.81 -10.58
CA ASP A 181 -0.52 -10.64 -9.98
C ASP A 181 -0.62 -10.45 -8.46
N ALA A 182 -1.67 -9.77 -7.98
CA ALA A 182 -1.96 -9.69 -6.55
C ALA A 182 -2.27 -11.06 -5.94
N GLU A 183 -3.11 -11.86 -6.60
CA GLU A 183 -3.41 -13.24 -6.19
C GLU A 183 -2.14 -14.12 -6.20
N LEU A 184 -1.31 -14.04 -7.24
CA LEU A 184 -0.03 -14.76 -7.29
C LEU A 184 0.89 -14.37 -6.13
N ALA A 185 0.97 -13.08 -5.80
CA ALA A 185 1.78 -12.59 -4.70
C ALA A 185 1.30 -13.15 -3.35
N GLU A 186 -0.02 -13.22 -3.14
CA GLU A 186 -0.62 -13.83 -1.95
C GLU A 186 -0.30 -15.34 -1.87
N LEU A 187 -0.55 -16.10 -2.94
CA LEU A 187 -0.27 -17.54 -2.98
C LEU A 187 1.22 -17.83 -2.78
N THR A 188 2.09 -17.01 -3.35
CA THR A 188 3.55 -17.15 -3.21
C THR A 188 3.99 -16.87 -1.78
N ARG A 189 3.42 -15.84 -1.14
CA ARG A 189 3.68 -15.55 0.27
C ARG A 189 3.26 -16.73 1.15
N ASP A 190 2.04 -17.21 0.99
CA ASP A 190 1.50 -18.31 1.78
C ASP A 190 2.30 -19.61 1.60
N TYR A 191 2.70 -19.91 0.36
CA TYR A 191 3.64 -20.99 0.05
C TYR A 191 4.98 -20.79 0.77
N SER A 192 5.59 -19.60 0.69
CA SER A 192 6.90 -19.34 1.31
C SER A 192 6.88 -19.47 2.84
N VAL A 193 5.81 -19.00 3.48
CA VAL A 193 5.61 -19.11 4.94
C VAL A 193 5.42 -20.58 5.33
N THR A 194 4.55 -21.30 4.63
CA THR A 194 4.28 -22.72 4.92
C THR A 194 5.51 -23.58 4.70
N LYS A 195 6.29 -23.29 3.64
CA LYS A 195 7.55 -23.96 3.35
C LYS A 195 8.56 -23.73 4.47
N GLY A 196 8.79 -22.47 4.87
CA GLY A 196 9.74 -22.15 5.94
C GLY A 196 9.37 -22.81 7.27
N LEU A 197 8.08 -22.83 7.62
CA LEU A 197 7.60 -23.50 8.84
C LEU A 197 7.73 -25.02 8.75
N TYR A 198 7.46 -25.62 7.59
CA TYR A 198 7.69 -27.05 7.37
C TYR A 198 9.17 -27.41 7.51
N GLU A 199 10.06 -26.61 6.93
CA GLU A 199 11.51 -26.80 7.01
C GLU A 199 12.03 -26.68 8.45
N ASP A 200 11.62 -25.66 9.23
CA ASP A 200 11.98 -25.51 10.65
C ASP A 200 11.48 -26.71 11.49
N LEU A 201 10.23 -27.13 11.30
CA LEU A 201 9.68 -28.28 12.02
C LEU A 201 10.34 -29.60 11.64
N LEU A 202 10.76 -29.74 10.38
CA LEU A 202 11.50 -30.90 9.91
C LEU A 202 12.89 -30.94 10.53
N GLU A 203 13.59 -29.81 10.55
CA GLU A 203 14.90 -29.66 11.19
C GLU A 203 14.83 -30.01 12.68
N ARG A 204 13.90 -29.40 13.43
CA ARG A 204 13.70 -29.69 14.87
C ARG A 204 13.40 -31.16 15.12
N LYS A 205 12.61 -31.81 14.24
CA LYS A 205 12.31 -33.23 14.35
C LYS A 205 13.56 -34.09 14.17
N GLU A 206 14.37 -33.82 13.14
CA GLU A 206 15.60 -34.58 12.91
C GLU A 206 16.64 -34.33 13.99
N GLN A 207 16.76 -33.10 14.51
CA GLN A 207 17.60 -32.78 15.67
C GLN A 207 17.16 -33.57 16.91
N ALA A 208 15.87 -33.60 17.23
CA ALA A 208 15.34 -34.38 18.35
C ALA A 208 15.58 -35.89 18.17
N ARG A 209 15.43 -36.39 16.94
CA ARG A 209 15.70 -37.79 16.59
C ARG A 209 17.18 -38.14 16.77
N LEU A 210 18.09 -37.30 16.28
CA LEU A 210 19.53 -37.47 16.45
C LEU A 210 19.92 -37.44 17.93
N SER A 211 19.36 -36.50 18.70
CA SER A 211 19.58 -36.44 20.15
C SER A 211 19.11 -37.72 20.85
N MET A 212 17.97 -38.28 20.47
CA MET A 212 17.46 -39.53 21.03
C MET A 212 18.34 -40.73 20.65
N THR A 213 18.79 -40.82 19.40
CA THR A 213 19.70 -41.89 18.96
C THR A 213 21.04 -41.83 19.69
N LEU A 214 21.63 -40.63 19.86
CA LEU A 214 22.87 -40.45 20.62
C LEU A 214 22.74 -40.86 22.09
N ASP A 215 21.59 -40.57 22.71
CA ASP A 215 21.30 -40.96 24.10
C ASP A 215 21.18 -42.49 24.23
N ILE A 216 20.50 -43.16 23.28
CA ILE A 216 20.38 -44.63 23.23
C ILE A 216 21.74 -45.31 23.01
N GLU A 217 22.60 -44.76 22.15
CA GLU A 217 23.93 -45.30 21.85
C GLU A 217 24.97 -45.01 22.96
N GLY A 218 24.57 -44.37 24.07
CA GLY A 218 25.46 -44.04 25.18
C GLY A 218 26.49 -42.96 24.86
N GLN A 219 26.30 -42.25 23.74
CA GLN A 219 27.11 -41.10 23.30
C GLN A 219 26.41 -39.76 23.60
N GLY A 220 25.32 -39.80 24.40
CA GLY A 220 24.54 -38.65 24.81
C GLY A 220 25.40 -37.59 25.50
N VAL A 221 25.02 -36.33 25.26
CA VAL A 221 25.68 -35.10 25.72
C VAL A 221 26.30 -35.29 27.11
N SER A 222 27.63 -35.23 27.20
CA SER A 222 28.33 -35.21 28.48
C SER A 222 27.84 -33.99 29.27
N PHE A 223 26.96 -34.20 30.25
CA PHE A 223 26.50 -33.15 31.14
C PHE A 223 27.69 -32.67 31.97
N LYS A 224 28.39 -31.65 31.46
CA LYS A 224 29.42 -30.94 32.22
C LYS A 224 28.72 -29.97 33.16
N ILE A 225 28.63 -30.34 34.43
CA ILE A 225 28.13 -29.47 35.51
C ILE A 225 29.07 -28.26 35.59
N GLN A 226 28.66 -27.13 35.00
CA GLN A 226 29.45 -25.90 35.01
C GLN A 226 29.46 -25.22 36.38
N GLU A 227 28.33 -25.27 37.10
CA GLU A 227 28.24 -24.74 38.46
C GLU A 227 27.58 -25.76 39.41
N PRO A 228 28.34 -26.33 40.36
CA PRO A 228 27.75 -27.16 41.41
C PRO A 228 26.87 -26.32 42.33
N ALA A 229 25.81 -26.93 42.86
CA ALA A 229 24.91 -26.29 43.81
C ALA A 229 25.69 -25.81 45.05
N LYS A 230 25.54 -24.52 45.40
CA LYS A 230 26.16 -23.94 46.60
C LYS A 230 25.19 -24.07 47.77
N TYR A 231 25.69 -24.59 48.89
CA TYR A 231 24.96 -24.63 50.14
C TYR A 231 24.65 -23.20 50.64
N PRO A 232 23.45 -22.94 51.18
CA PRO A 232 23.13 -21.62 51.73
C PRO A 232 24.03 -21.33 52.93
N GLN A 233 24.88 -20.31 52.80
CA GLN A 233 25.83 -19.91 53.86
C GLN A 233 25.17 -19.11 54.99
N PHE A 234 23.90 -18.74 54.83
CA PHE A 234 23.14 -18.00 55.84
C PHE A 234 21.80 -18.67 56.08
N ALA A 235 21.44 -18.82 57.36
CA ALA A 235 20.12 -19.30 57.74
C ALA A 235 19.04 -18.29 57.30
N SER A 236 18.04 -18.76 56.56
CA SER A 236 16.81 -18.03 56.25
C SER A 236 15.80 -18.20 57.40
N GLY A 237 15.78 -17.27 58.36
CA GLY A 237 14.84 -17.30 59.49
C GLY A 237 15.19 -16.35 60.65
N LEU A 238 14.47 -16.49 61.77
CA LEU A 238 14.76 -15.74 63.01
C LEU A 238 16.19 -16.03 63.49
N ARG A 239 17.04 -15.01 63.46
CA ARG A 239 18.42 -15.11 63.91
C ARG A 239 18.53 -15.08 65.43
N TYR A 240 19.57 -15.71 65.98
CA TYR A 240 19.87 -15.74 67.41
C TYR A 240 19.83 -14.36 68.09
N VAL A 241 20.25 -13.30 67.38
CA VAL A 241 20.20 -11.91 67.86
C VAL A 241 18.79 -11.47 68.29
N HIS A 242 17.74 -11.93 67.62
CA HIS A 242 16.36 -11.58 67.99
C HIS A 242 15.99 -12.16 69.36
N PHE A 243 16.43 -13.39 69.66
CA PHE A 243 16.19 -14.01 70.97
C PHE A 243 16.97 -13.31 72.09
N VAL A 244 18.19 -12.85 71.80
CA VAL A 244 19.00 -12.07 72.76
C VAL A 244 18.30 -10.77 73.13
N ILE A 245 17.80 -10.02 72.13
CA ILE A 245 17.07 -8.76 72.36
C ILE A 245 15.78 -9.04 73.15
N LEU A 246 15.03 -10.07 72.78
CA LEU A 246 13.78 -10.42 73.44
C LEU A 246 14.00 -10.84 74.90
N GLY A 247 15.10 -11.54 75.20
CA GLY A 247 15.47 -11.90 76.56
C GLY A 247 15.71 -10.70 77.47
N ILE A 248 16.41 -9.67 76.97
CA ILE A 248 16.65 -8.43 77.74
C ILE A 248 15.33 -7.67 77.98
N VAL A 249 14.48 -7.57 76.96
CA VAL A 249 13.17 -6.92 77.09
C VAL A 249 12.30 -7.66 78.11
N ALA A 250 12.26 -8.99 78.04
CA ALA A 250 11.51 -9.81 78.99
C ALA A 250 12.04 -9.66 80.42
N ALA A 251 13.37 -9.58 80.60
CA ALA A 251 13.99 -9.42 81.93
C ALA A 251 13.59 -8.12 82.63
N VAL A 252 13.21 -7.08 81.88
CA VAL A 252 12.69 -5.81 82.44
C VAL A 252 11.17 -5.88 82.61
N VAL A 253 10.45 -6.35 81.58
CA VAL A 253 8.99 -6.33 81.56
C VAL A 253 8.38 -7.29 82.58
N VAL A 254 8.92 -8.50 82.71
CA VAL A 254 8.38 -9.53 83.60
C VAL A 254 8.36 -9.09 85.07
N PRO A 255 9.46 -8.63 85.69
CA PRO A 255 9.43 -8.23 87.10
C PRO A 255 8.56 -6.99 87.35
N ILE A 256 8.54 -6.02 86.44
CA ILE A 256 7.63 -4.86 86.53
C ILE A 256 6.18 -5.33 86.47
N GLY A 257 5.84 -6.21 85.52
CA GLY A 257 4.52 -6.80 85.42
C GLY A 257 4.12 -7.57 86.67
N LEU A 258 5.05 -8.35 87.24
CA LEU A 258 4.82 -9.11 88.47
C LEU A 258 4.54 -8.17 89.67
N ILE A 259 5.25 -7.05 89.77
CA ILE A 259 4.99 -6.03 90.80
C ILE A 259 3.60 -5.40 90.60
N VAL A 260 3.23 -5.05 89.37
CA VAL A 260 1.90 -4.48 89.07
C VAL A 260 0.79 -5.46 89.42
N VAL A 261 0.93 -6.74 89.03
CA VAL A 261 -0.02 -7.80 89.39
C VAL A 261 -0.09 -7.97 90.90
N PHE A 262 1.05 -7.96 91.60
CA PHE A 262 1.09 -8.05 93.05
C PHE A 262 0.40 -6.87 93.73
N ILE A 263 0.55 -5.65 93.19
CA ILE A 263 -0.15 -4.45 93.66
C ILE A 263 -1.66 -4.56 93.43
N PHE A 264 -2.08 -5.05 92.25
CA PHE A 264 -3.50 -5.26 91.96
C PHE A 264 -4.16 -6.34 92.81
N LEU A 265 -3.41 -7.37 93.23
CA LEU A 265 -3.91 -8.46 94.08
C LEU A 265 -3.82 -8.16 95.59
N ASP A 266 -3.06 -7.14 96.03
CA ASP A 266 -2.98 -6.75 97.45
C ASP A 266 -4.11 -5.76 97.80
N PRO A 267 -5.14 -6.14 98.58
CA PRO A 267 -6.30 -5.31 98.89
C PRO A 267 -6.02 -4.20 99.92
N ARG A 268 -4.76 -3.78 100.10
CA ARG A 268 -4.36 -2.76 101.09
C ARG A 268 -4.38 -1.36 100.49
N ILE A 269 -5.25 -0.51 101.02
CA ILE A 269 -5.34 0.92 100.65
C ILE A 269 -4.10 1.65 101.20
N ARG A 270 -3.19 2.09 100.33
CA ARG A 270 -1.91 2.74 100.71
C ARG A 270 -1.81 4.22 100.33
N PHE A 271 -2.79 4.75 99.60
CA PHE A 271 -2.79 6.14 99.12
C PHE A 271 -4.03 6.86 99.68
N SER A 272 -3.86 8.03 100.30
CA SER A 272 -4.93 8.78 100.97
C SER A 272 -6.05 9.22 100.00
N ASN A 273 -5.69 9.43 98.74
CA ASN A 273 -6.56 9.79 97.62
C ASN A 273 -7.51 8.66 97.16
N VAL A 274 -7.30 7.40 97.56
CA VAL A 274 -8.28 6.32 97.34
C VAL A 274 -9.45 6.43 98.32
N ILE A 275 -9.22 7.01 99.50
CA ILE A 275 -10.24 7.14 100.55
C ILE A 275 -11.21 8.30 100.23
N GLU A 276 -10.70 9.42 99.71
CA GLU A 276 -11.54 10.55 99.27
C GLU A 276 -12.43 10.21 98.08
N GLY A 277 -11.94 9.42 97.12
CA GLY A 277 -12.68 9.07 95.91
C GLY A 277 -13.79 8.04 96.10
N GLU A 278 -13.66 7.12 97.06
CA GLU A 278 -14.60 6.00 97.23
C GLU A 278 -15.57 6.19 98.41
N PHE A 279 -15.24 7.07 99.37
CA PHE A 279 -16.04 7.31 100.57
C PHE A 279 -16.53 8.76 100.76
N ASP A 280 -16.19 9.70 99.88
CA ASP A 280 -16.65 11.12 99.86
C ASP A 280 -16.52 11.86 101.21
N VAL A 281 -15.44 11.59 101.94
CA VAL A 281 -15.09 12.25 103.22
C VAL A 281 -13.78 13.04 103.08
N SER A 282 -13.78 14.33 103.47
CA SER A 282 -12.59 15.18 103.41
C SER A 282 -11.51 14.74 104.40
N LEU A 283 -10.28 14.56 103.89
CA LEU A 283 -9.14 14.12 104.69
C LEU A 283 -8.62 15.27 105.58
N LEU A 284 -8.79 15.15 106.91
CA LEU A 284 -8.38 16.17 107.90
C LEU A 284 -6.88 16.22 108.20
N GLY A 285 -6.10 15.23 107.75
CA GLY A 285 -4.63 15.23 107.86
C GLY A 285 -4.01 13.83 107.74
N GLU A 286 -2.86 13.75 107.07
CA GLU A 286 -2.07 12.52 106.93
C GLU A 286 -0.91 12.52 107.94
N ILE A 287 -0.74 11.44 108.71
CA ILE A 287 0.40 11.28 109.61
C ILE A 287 1.61 10.87 108.76
N PRO A 288 2.66 11.71 108.63
CA PRO A 288 3.80 11.36 107.81
C PRO A 288 4.55 10.18 108.44
N HIS A 289 4.80 9.16 107.64
CA HIS A 289 5.57 8.01 108.09
C HIS A 289 7.05 8.43 108.26
N LEU A 290 7.44 8.81 109.48
CA LEU A 290 8.81 9.20 109.81
C LEU A 290 9.73 7.97 109.85
N VAL A 291 10.25 7.60 108.68
CA VAL A 291 11.29 6.56 108.54
C VAL A 291 12.60 7.05 109.16
N SER A 292 13.10 6.34 110.17
CA SER A 292 14.36 6.65 110.85
C SER A 292 15.60 6.49 109.94
N SER A 293 16.62 7.31 110.16
CA SER A 293 17.85 7.41 109.34
C SER A 293 18.58 6.08 109.03
N PRO A 294 18.74 5.10 109.96
CA PRO A 294 19.46 3.86 109.64
C PRO A 294 18.70 2.95 108.65
N ILE A 295 17.37 2.89 108.72
CA ILE A 295 16.54 2.04 107.84
C ILE A 295 16.56 2.55 106.39
N GLN A 296 16.57 3.87 106.19
CA GLN A 296 16.68 4.44 104.84
C GLN A 296 18.02 4.11 104.17
N ARG A 297 19.11 4.02 104.95
CA ARG A 297 20.45 3.72 104.42
C ARG A 297 20.56 2.25 104.01
N MET A 298 19.99 1.33 104.79
CA MET A 298 19.91 -0.10 104.42
C MET A 298 19.05 -0.29 103.17
N ARG A 299 17.86 0.33 103.08
CA ARG A 299 17.02 0.22 101.87
C ARG A 299 17.69 0.78 100.61
N LYS A 300 18.41 1.90 100.72
CA LYS A 300 19.18 2.47 99.60
C LYS A 300 20.37 1.56 99.22
N MET A 301 20.97 0.87 100.18
CA MET A 301 22.05 -0.08 99.93
C MET A 301 21.53 -1.35 99.26
N ASP A 302 20.42 -1.91 99.72
CA ASP A 302 19.77 -3.08 99.12
C ASP A 302 19.32 -2.78 97.68
N VAL A 303 18.67 -1.63 97.45
CA VAL A 303 18.27 -1.20 96.09
C VAL A 303 19.49 -1.04 95.18
N ARG A 304 20.59 -0.45 95.68
CA ARG A 304 21.84 -0.37 94.89
C ARG A 304 22.45 -1.74 94.62
N LEU A 305 22.42 -2.65 95.59
CA LEU A 305 22.89 -4.03 95.43
C LEU A 305 22.07 -4.78 94.38
N PHE A 306 20.74 -4.65 94.40
CA PHE A 306 19.86 -5.24 93.39
C PHE A 306 20.12 -4.66 92.00
N ILE A 307 20.29 -3.33 91.88
CA ILE A 307 20.65 -2.68 90.60
C ILE A 307 22.02 -3.20 90.12
N LEU A 308 23.01 -3.29 91.01
CA LEU A 308 24.35 -3.76 90.65
C LEU A 308 24.33 -5.24 90.21
N MET A 309 23.57 -6.09 90.91
CA MET A 309 23.40 -7.51 90.54
C MET A 309 22.70 -7.65 89.19
N PHE A 310 21.65 -6.86 88.94
CA PHE A 310 20.95 -6.85 87.66
C PHE A 310 21.87 -6.42 86.51
N VAL A 311 22.63 -5.34 86.69
CA VAL A 311 23.61 -4.87 85.70
C VAL A 311 24.69 -5.93 85.45
N ALA A 312 25.22 -6.56 86.50
CA ALA A 312 26.21 -7.63 86.38
C ALA A 312 25.66 -8.86 85.61
N CYS A 313 24.46 -9.32 85.93
CA CYS A 313 23.82 -10.43 85.20
C CYS A 313 23.55 -10.07 83.73
N SER A 314 23.10 -8.84 83.45
CA SER A 314 22.89 -8.38 82.08
C SER A 314 24.20 -8.31 81.28
N ALA A 315 25.29 -7.86 81.90
CA ALA A 315 26.62 -7.81 81.29
C ALA A 315 27.16 -9.21 80.97
N VAL A 316 26.98 -10.19 81.88
CA VAL A 316 27.35 -11.59 81.64
C VAL A 316 26.51 -12.22 80.54
N TYR A 317 25.22 -11.91 80.47
CA TYR A 317 24.35 -12.41 79.42
C TYR A 317 24.73 -11.84 78.04
N CYS A 318 25.00 -10.53 77.97
CA CYS A 318 25.45 -9.89 76.74
C CYS A 318 26.83 -10.37 76.29
N SER A 319 27.76 -10.62 77.22
CA SER A 319 29.09 -11.16 76.87
C SER A 319 29.02 -12.60 76.38
N ALA A 320 28.16 -13.44 76.97
CA ALA A 320 27.91 -14.80 76.48
C ALA A 320 27.27 -14.80 75.09
N ALA A 321 26.30 -13.90 74.85
CA ALA A 321 25.68 -13.73 73.54
C ALA A 321 26.69 -13.23 72.47
N PHE A 322 27.58 -12.31 72.85
CA PHE A 322 28.63 -11.80 71.97
C PHE A 322 29.67 -12.87 71.63
N MET A 323 30.07 -13.69 72.61
CA MET A 323 30.99 -14.81 72.40
C MET A 323 30.38 -15.87 71.46
N TYR A 324 29.09 -16.14 71.60
CA TYR A 324 28.37 -17.05 70.69
C TYR A 324 28.29 -16.53 69.25
N LEU A 325 28.13 -15.20 69.08
CA LEU A 325 28.09 -14.55 67.76
C LEU A 325 29.48 -14.44 67.09
N LEU A 326 30.56 -14.50 67.87
CA LEU A 326 31.95 -14.47 67.36
C LEU A 326 32.45 -15.87 66.96
N TRP A 327 31.83 -16.93 67.47
CA TRP A 327 32.20 -18.33 67.22
C TRP A 327 31.22 -19.11 66.33
N GLY A 328 30.03 -18.56 66.06
CA GLY A 328 29.01 -19.16 65.18
C GLY A 328 28.83 -18.37 63.89
#